data_AF-A0A8J4F2G1-F1
#
_entry.id   AF-A0A8J4F2G1-F1
#
_cell.length_a   1.000
_cell.length_b   1.000
_cell.length_c   1.000
_cell.angle_alpha   90.00
_cell.angle_beta   90.00
_cell.angle_gamma   90.00
#
_symmetry.space_group_name_H-M   'P 1'
#
loop_
_entity.id
_entity.type
_entity.pdbx_description
1 polymer ?
#
loop_
_entity_poly.entity_id
_entity_poly.type
_entity_poly.pdbx_seq_one_letter_code
_entity_poly.pdbx_strand_id
1 'polypeptide(L)'
;MYWRIGADTQAQKLAASDPNLSSILQWSQRRRVMMILPPETKCNFNGIADASCVGSICRSFINTKSPLDVNVLFHELQHNHGLNHAGRNELEYGDPTDPMGDSPASGQKVHCHNAPYNWRIGWARPIAGGLLTAANFTPAANRFVLTIPASGTTDMNMVIVNMGSSSPQAGASFITYPKYFLSFRVRNVTFGGYDSGLSAAINQAVVIHKYDGTMNDRDASKSTLVAIGGPRFDSFDPAFPARDVWTGPFTPFNSTSGLGGGLRVKVVSVGPSSAVVEVCRMYSQTEGKPGSAECQANLDRDW
;
A
#
# COMPACT_ATOMS: atom_id res chain seq x y z
N MET A 1 15.36 -5.29 29.25
CA MET A 1 15.24 -6.75 29.47
C MET A 1 14.29 -7.10 30.63
N TYR A 2 14.34 -6.37 31.77
CA TYR A 2 13.49 -6.63 32.95
C TYR A 2 11.97 -6.49 32.74
N TRP A 3 11.53 -5.49 31.97
CA TRP A 3 10.10 -5.25 31.71
C TRP A 3 9.39 -6.44 31.05
N ARG A 4 10.07 -7.15 30.16
CA ARG A 4 9.54 -8.35 29.49
C ARG A 4 9.26 -9.46 30.50
N ILE A 5 10.23 -9.76 31.36
CA ILE A 5 10.12 -10.85 32.33
C ILE A 5 8.97 -10.54 33.29
N GLY A 6 8.87 -9.30 33.78
CA GLY A 6 7.76 -8.86 34.63
C GLY A 6 6.40 -8.98 33.94
N ALA A 7 6.30 -8.55 32.67
CA ALA A 7 5.06 -8.64 31.89
C ALA A 7 4.65 -10.09 31.61
N ASP A 8 5.59 -10.96 31.20
CA ASP A 8 5.32 -12.39 30.97
C ASP A 8 4.90 -13.08 32.28
N THR A 9 5.56 -12.81 33.40
CA THR A 9 5.17 -13.34 34.71
C THR A 9 3.76 -12.89 35.11
N GLN A 10 3.42 -11.62 34.87
CA GLN A 10 2.08 -11.12 35.16
C GLN A 10 1.02 -11.75 34.25
N ALA A 11 1.31 -11.90 32.96
CA ALA A 11 0.43 -12.54 32.01
C ALA A 11 0.18 -14.02 32.39
N GLN A 12 1.21 -14.75 32.82
CA GLN A 12 1.07 -16.12 33.32
C GLN A 12 0.18 -16.22 34.56
N LYS A 13 0.26 -15.26 35.48
CA LYS A 13 -0.64 -15.19 36.65
C LYS A 13 -2.09 -14.97 36.23
N LEU A 14 -2.33 -14.04 35.31
CA LEU A 14 -3.68 -13.75 34.80
C LEU A 14 -4.26 -14.93 34.01
N ALA A 15 -3.42 -15.65 33.27
CA ALA A 15 -3.79 -16.83 32.51
C ALA A 15 -4.29 -18.00 33.38
N ALA A 16 -3.94 -18.03 34.68
CA ALA A 16 -4.46 -19.02 35.62
C ALA A 16 -5.98 -18.94 35.77
N SER A 17 -6.57 -17.75 35.57
CA SER A 17 -8.01 -17.50 35.64
C SER A 17 -8.64 -17.15 34.28
N ASP A 18 -7.85 -17.00 33.23
CA ASP A 18 -8.30 -16.67 31.88
C ASP A 18 -7.83 -17.73 30.86
N PRO A 19 -8.71 -18.67 30.48
CA PRO A 19 -8.39 -19.72 29.50
C PRO A 19 -8.00 -19.17 28.11
N ASN A 20 -8.53 -18.00 27.71
CA ASN A 20 -8.20 -17.39 26.42
C ASN A 20 -6.76 -16.86 26.45
N LEU A 21 -6.40 -16.16 27.52
CA LEU A 21 -5.02 -15.70 27.71
C LEU A 21 -4.06 -16.89 27.83
N SER A 22 -4.44 -17.95 28.56
CA SER A 22 -3.66 -19.18 28.65
C SER A 22 -3.40 -19.80 27.27
N SER A 23 -4.42 -19.89 26.42
CA SER A 23 -4.28 -20.36 25.04
C SER A 23 -3.31 -19.51 24.21
N ILE A 24 -3.41 -18.18 24.30
CA ILE A 24 -2.50 -17.25 23.59
C ILE A 24 -1.06 -17.40 24.08
N LEU A 25 -0.85 -17.58 25.38
CA LEU A 25 0.50 -17.73 25.95
C LEU A 25 1.17 -19.05 25.56
N GLN A 26 0.40 -20.07 25.17
CA GLN A 26 0.92 -21.34 24.67
C GLN A 26 1.44 -21.26 23.22
N TRP A 27 1.18 -20.17 22.50
CA TRP A 27 1.68 -20.00 21.14
C TRP A 27 3.22 -19.90 21.15
N SER A 28 3.86 -20.89 20.55
CA SER A 28 5.32 -21.05 20.55
C SER A 28 6.02 -20.32 19.40
N GLN A 29 5.27 -19.82 18.41
CA GLN A 29 5.80 -19.09 17.28
C GLN A 29 5.01 -17.82 17.00
N ARG A 30 5.74 -16.76 16.65
CA ARG A 30 5.20 -15.47 16.19
C ARG A 30 4.20 -14.80 17.13
N ARG A 31 4.36 -15.01 18.45
CA ARG A 31 3.52 -14.34 19.45
C ARG A 31 3.81 -12.85 19.44
N ARG A 32 2.82 -12.02 19.10
CA ARG A 32 2.96 -10.56 19.09
C ARG A 32 2.60 -10.02 20.47
N VAL A 33 3.52 -9.29 21.08
CA VAL A 33 3.38 -8.75 22.44
C VAL A 33 3.55 -7.24 22.38
N MET A 34 2.49 -6.53 22.73
CA MET A 34 2.50 -5.08 22.84
C MET A 34 2.68 -4.69 24.30
N MET A 35 3.73 -3.91 24.58
CA MET A 35 4.07 -3.42 25.91
C MET A 35 3.74 -1.94 25.99
N ILE A 36 2.79 -1.61 26.84
CA ILE A 36 2.44 -0.23 27.17
C ILE A 36 3.38 0.22 28.29
N LEU A 37 4.27 1.16 27.98
CA LEU A 37 5.29 1.64 28.90
C LEU A 37 4.69 2.71 29.84
N PRO A 38 5.15 2.79 31.10
CA PRO A 38 4.67 3.80 32.04
C PRO A 38 5.16 5.22 31.61
N PRO A 39 4.41 6.30 31.92
CA PRO A 39 4.70 7.65 31.43
C PRO A 39 6.08 8.19 31.82
N GLU A 40 6.65 7.70 32.93
CA GLU A 40 7.96 8.09 33.47
C GLU A 40 9.12 7.54 32.63
N THR A 41 8.83 6.66 31.67
CA THR A 41 9.85 6.01 30.84
C THR A 41 10.61 7.04 30.01
N LYS A 42 11.94 7.11 30.17
CA LYS A 42 12.82 8.04 29.42
C LYS A 42 13.13 7.52 28.01
N CYS A 43 12.10 7.34 27.19
CA CYS A 43 12.23 7.05 25.75
C CYS A 43 11.99 8.32 24.92
N ASN A 44 12.72 8.43 23.80
CA ASN A 44 12.63 9.51 22.81
C ASN A 44 11.78 9.11 21.58
N PHE A 45 11.00 8.04 21.69
CA PHE A 45 10.09 7.55 20.65
C PHE A 45 8.66 7.50 21.17
N ASN A 46 7.67 7.58 20.27
CA ASN A 46 6.26 7.32 20.59
C ASN A 46 5.96 5.81 20.58
N GLY A 47 6.59 5.08 19.68
CA GLY A 47 6.61 3.63 19.65
C GLY A 47 7.92 3.07 19.08
N ILE A 48 8.18 1.80 19.31
CA ILE A 48 9.22 1.03 18.60
C ILE A 48 8.82 -0.45 18.58
N ALA A 49 9.12 -1.14 17.49
CA ALA A 49 8.80 -2.55 17.34
C ALA A 49 9.94 -3.36 16.70
N ASP A 50 9.90 -4.67 16.94
CA ASP A 50 10.72 -5.63 16.20
C ASP A 50 10.25 -5.64 14.73
N ALA A 51 11.16 -5.32 13.81
CA ALA A 51 10.91 -5.42 12.37
C ALA A 51 10.92 -6.89 11.94
N SER A 52 9.83 -7.31 11.29
CA SER A 52 9.61 -8.68 10.81
C SER A 52 9.59 -9.71 11.96
N CYS A 53 8.47 -10.41 12.11
CA CYS A 53 8.29 -11.35 13.22
C CYS A 53 9.04 -12.69 13.02
N VAL A 54 10.37 -12.63 13.03
CA VAL A 54 11.27 -13.77 12.75
C VAL A 54 11.49 -14.66 13.98
N GLY A 55 11.31 -14.12 15.19
CA GLY A 55 11.44 -14.85 16.45
C GLY A 55 10.16 -15.56 16.91
N SER A 56 10.25 -16.28 18.04
CA SER A 56 9.07 -16.87 18.71
C SER A 56 8.16 -15.80 19.34
N ILE A 57 8.73 -14.64 19.69
CA ILE A 57 8.03 -13.49 20.25
C ILE A 57 8.47 -12.24 19.49
N CYS A 58 7.50 -11.40 19.14
CA CYS A 58 7.68 -10.17 18.37
C CYS A 58 7.06 -9.04 19.16
N ARG A 59 7.82 -7.96 19.36
CA ARG A 59 7.49 -6.95 20.37
C ARG A 59 7.15 -5.64 19.72
N SER A 60 6.25 -4.93 20.36
CA SER A 60 5.96 -3.52 20.14
C SER A 60 5.98 -2.84 21.50
N PHE A 61 6.61 -1.68 21.59
CA PHE A 61 6.70 -0.89 22.81
C PHE A 61 6.07 0.46 22.54
N ILE A 62 5.17 0.88 23.42
CA ILE A 62 4.35 2.07 23.22
C ILE A 62 4.61 3.01 24.39
N ASN A 63 5.04 4.23 24.08
CA ASN A 63 5.29 5.26 25.06
C ASN A 63 3.99 6.02 25.37
N THR A 64 3.67 6.14 26.65
CA THR A 64 2.43 6.78 27.13
C THR A 64 2.60 8.21 27.61
N LYS A 65 3.74 8.86 27.32
CA LYS A 65 3.92 10.30 27.57
C LYS A 65 2.88 11.18 26.88
N SER A 66 2.32 10.69 25.77
CA SER A 66 1.15 11.25 25.09
C SER A 66 -0.05 10.33 25.34
N PRO A 67 -1.31 10.81 25.25
CA PRO A 67 -2.47 9.92 25.26
C PRO A 67 -2.26 8.75 24.30
N LEU A 68 -2.68 7.54 24.71
CA LEU A 68 -2.59 6.34 23.88
C LEU A 68 -3.24 6.61 22.52
N ASP A 69 -2.39 6.72 21.49
CA ASP A 69 -2.83 6.92 20.12
C ASP A 69 -2.96 5.55 19.44
N VAL A 70 -4.18 5.25 19.01
CA VAL A 70 -4.48 4.00 18.28
C VAL A 70 -3.65 3.87 17.00
N ASN A 71 -3.26 4.99 16.38
CA ASN A 71 -2.42 4.96 15.19
C ASN A 71 -0.99 4.55 15.54
N VAL A 72 -0.42 5.00 16.66
CA VAL A 72 0.90 4.54 17.13
C VAL A 72 0.83 3.06 17.50
N LEU A 73 -0.20 2.65 18.24
CA LEU A 73 -0.43 1.24 18.58
C LEU A 73 -0.46 0.36 17.33
N PHE A 74 -1.26 0.77 16.34
CA PHE A 74 -1.37 0.05 15.09
C PHE A 74 -0.05 0.07 14.34
N HIS A 75 0.57 1.22 14.11
CA HIS A 75 1.86 1.40 13.43
C HIS A 75 2.93 0.43 13.94
N GLU A 76 3.16 0.39 15.25
CA GLU A 76 4.17 -0.50 15.82
C GLU A 76 3.83 -1.98 15.64
N LEU A 77 2.55 -2.35 15.77
CA LEU A 77 2.11 -3.72 15.53
C LEU A 77 2.39 -4.15 14.08
N GLN A 78 2.27 -3.23 13.12
CA GLN A 78 2.47 -3.50 11.71
C GLN A 78 3.94 -3.73 11.34
N HIS A 79 4.90 -3.18 12.10
CA HIS A 79 6.31 -3.61 11.97
C HIS A 79 6.49 -5.10 12.32
N ASN A 80 5.70 -5.66 13.25
CA ASN A 80 5.70 -7.11 13.51
C ASN A 80 5.09 -7.92 12.34
N HIS A 81 4.42 -7.28 11.38
CA HIS A 81 4.02 -7.89 10.10
C HIS A 81 5.06 -7.67 8.99
N GLY A 82 6.22 -7.09 9.32
CA GLY A 82 7.31 -6.81 8.39
C GLY A 82 7.13 -5.52 7.59
N LEU A 83 6.12 -4.71 7.90
CA LEU A 83 5.89 -3.46 7.19
C LEU A 83 6.95 -2.43 7.57
N ASN A 84 7.52 -1.77 6.57
CA ASN A 84 8.39 -0.61 6.75
C ASN A 84 7.54 0.67 6.73
N HIS A 85 8.15 1.82 7.03
CA HIS A 85 7.47 3.10 6.86
C HIS A 85 6.97 3.27 5.42
N ALA A 86 5.76 3.77 5.25
CA ALA A 86 5.21 4.15 3.96
C ALA A 86 5.62 5.59 3.65
N GLY A 87 6.24 5.81 2.49
CA GLY A 87 6.85 7.10 2.18
C GLY A 87 6.42 7.70 0.87
N ARG A 88 6.99 8.85 0.57
CA ARG A 88 6.84 9.56 -0.70
C ARG A 88 8.15 10.21 -1.05
N ASN A 89 8.68 9.94 -2.23
CA ASN A 89 10.04 10.36 -2.62
C ASN A 89 11.06 9.93 -1.54
N GLU A 90 11.90 10.86 -1.09
CA GLU A 90 12.90 10.63 -0.03
C GLU A 90 12.31 10.75 1.39
N LEU A 91 11.05 11.16 1.54
CA LEU A 91 10.42 11.32 2.84
C LEU A 91 10.00 9.97 3.40
N GLU A 92 10.59 9.61 4.55
CA GLU A 92 10.39 8.31 5.19
C GLU A 92 8.91 8.02 5.45
N TYR A 93 8.23 8.96 6.10
CA TYR A 93 6.80 8.94 6.43
C TYR A 93 5.95 9.74 5.45
N GLY A 94 6.41 9.97 4.21
CA GLY A 94 5.74 10.87 3.27
C GLY A 94 4.37 10.41 2.72
N ASP A 95 3.85 9.24 3.13
CA ASP A 95 2.53 8.74 2.68
C ASP A 95 1.42 9.08 3.70
N PRO A 96 0.57 10.09 3.45
CA PRO A 96 -0.53 10.45 4.35
C PRO A 96 -1.75 9.52 4.26
N THR A 97 -1.66 8.43 3.49
CA THR A 97 -2.77 7.50 3.24
C THR A 97 -2.60 6.16 3.96
N ASP A 98 -1.53 5.98 4.72
CA ASP A 98 -1.16 4.72 5.33
C ASP A 98 -0.73 4.93 6.78
N PRO A 99 -1.13 4.04 7.71
CA PRO A 99 -0.74 4.16 9.11
C PRO A 99 0.77 4.00 9.33
N MET A 100 1.51 3.40 8.39
CA MET A 100 2.97 3.35 8.36
C MET A 100 3.63 4.63 7.82
N GLY A 101 2.86 5.61 7.36
CA GLY A 101 3.34 6.89 6.86
C GLY A 101 2.98 8.06 7.79
N ASP A 102 2.52 9.16 7.21
CA ASP A 102 2.09 10.37 7.94
C ASP A 102 0.64 10.21 8.41
N SER A 103 0.44 9.35 9.40
CA SER A 103 -0.86 9.19 10.03
C SER A 103 -1.14 10.38 10.97
N PRO A 104 -2.31 11.05 10.86
CA PRO A 104 -2.59 12.21 11.67
C PRO A 104 -2.65 11.82 13.14
N ALA A 105 -1.91 12.54 13.97
CA ALA A 105 -2.14 12.51 15.40
C ALA A 105 -3.56 13.05 15.67
N SER A 106 -4.30 12.37 16.57
CA SER A 106 -5.57 12.79 17.22
C SER A 106 -6.89 12.12 16.80
N GLY A 107 -7.67 11.78 17.83
CA GLY A 107 -9.14 11.72 17.78
C GLY A 107 -9.79 10.38 17.41
N GLN A 108 -9.07 9.25 17.52
CA GLN A 108 -9.56 7.91 17.12
C GLN A 108 -9.94 7.81 15.64
N LYS A 109 -9.37 8.69 14.81
CA LYS A 109 -9.40 8.53 13.36
C LYS A 109 -8.38 7.47 12.97
N VAL A 110 -8.74 6.63 12.00
CA VAL A 110 -7.91 5.50 11.58
C VAL A 110 -7.69 5.49 10.07
N HIS A 111 -6.55 4.97 9.65
CA HIS A 111 -6.25 4.68 8.25
C HIS A 111 -6.31 3.17 8.01
N CYS A 112 -6.92 2.78 6.88
CA CYS A 112 -6.59 1.51 6.28
C CYS A 112 -5.15 1.56 5.75
N HIS A 113 -4.50 0.40 5.69
CA HIS A 113 -3.27 0.25 4.91
C HIS A 113 -3.48 0.62 3.45
N ASN A 114 -2.43 1.14 2.82
CA ASN A 114 -2.33 1.26 1.38
C ASN A 114 -2.37 -0.12 0.71
N ALA A 115 -2.68 -0.14 -0.58
CA ALA A 115 -2.80 -1.38 -1.34
C ALA A 115 -1.57 -2.32 -1.24
N PRO A 116 -0.32 -1.86 -1.41
CA PRO A 116 0.81 -2.78 -1.37
C PRO A 116 1.01 -3.41 0.00
N TYR A 117 0.79 -2.69 1.10
CA TYR A 117 0.90 -3.27 2.44
C TYR A 117 -0.25 -4.22 2.77
N ASN A 118 -1.49 -3.89 2.41
CA ASN A 118 -2.61 -4.83 2.52
C ASN A 118 -2.39 -6.12 1.71
N TRP A 119 -1.87 -6.00 0.49
CA TRP A 119 -1.51 -7.14 -0.36
C TRP A 119 -0.41 -7.97 0.27
N ARG A 120 0.67 -7.31 0.71
CA ARG A 120 1.84 -7.96 1.29
C ARG A 120 1.50 -8.84 2.49
N ILE A 121 0.65 -8.34 3.40
CA ILE A 121 0.25 -9.06 4.62
C ILE A 121 -0.96 -9.98 4.39
N GLY A 122 -1.49 -10.02 3.17
CA GLY A 122 -2.59 -10.90 2.78
C GLY A 122 -3.96 -10.50 3.31
N TRP A 123 -4.16 -9.23 3.69
CA TRP A 123 -5.44 -8.72 4.20
C TRP A 123 -6.37 -8.23 3.10
N ALA A 124 -5.81 -7.87 1.95
CA ALA A 124 -6.58 -7.56 0.77
C ALA A 124 -5.90 -8.13 -0.48
N ARG A 125 -6.64 -8.20 -1.56
CA ARG A 125 -6.25 -8.81 -2.83
C ARG A 125 -6.76 -7.99 -4.02
N PRO A 126 -6.21 -8.21 -5.22
CA PRO A 126 -6.71 -7.57 -6.41
C PRO A 126 -8.17 -7.91 -6.68
N ILE A 127 -8.88 -6.97 -7.31
CA ILE A 127 -10.18 -7.26 -7.92
C ILE A 127 -10.05 -8.34 -9.00
N ALA A 128 -11.17 -8.94 -9.41
CA ALA A 128 -11.17 -9.86 -10.55
C ALA A 128 -10.60 -9.15 -11.80
N GLY A 129 -9.60 -9.76 -12.44
CA GLY A 129 -8.88 -9.15 -13.58
C GLY A 129 -7.91 -8.01 -13.18
N GLY A 130 -7.79 -7.68 -11.91
CA GLY A 130 -6.94 -6.60 -11.40
C GLY A 130 -5.49 -6.98 -11.15
N LEU A 131 -5.06 -8.22 -11.42
CA LEU A 131 -3.66 -8.62 -11.35
C LEU A 131 -3.10 -8.68 -12.78
N LEU A 132 -2.45 -7.60 -13.19
CA LEU A 132 -1.93 -7.41 -14.55
C LEU A 132 -0.41 -7.54 -14.59
N THR A 133 0.10 -8.26 -15.57
CA THR A 133 1.52 -8.36 -15.92
C THR A 133 1.74 -7.91 -17.36
N ALA A 134 2.99 -7.90 -17.82
CA ALA A 134 3.31 -7.54 -19.20
C ALA A 134 2.53 -8.40 -20.22
N ALA A 135 2.30 -9.69 -19.94
CA ALA A 135 1.62 -10.61 -20.84
C ALA A 135 0.12 -10.34 -21.01
N ASN A 136 -0.50 -9.58 -20.11
CA ASN A 136 -1.89 -9.17 -20.27
C ASN A 136 -2.06 -8.16 -21.41
N PHE A 137 -0.99 -7.49 -21.82
CA PHE A 137 -1.04 -6.43 -22.81
C PHE A 137 -0.44 -6.90 -24.13
N THR A 138 -1.15 -6.63 -25.22
CA THR A 138 -0.61 -6.74 -26.59
C THR A 138 -0.70 -5.38 -27.30
N PRO A 139 0.03 -5.15 -28.39
CA PRO A 139 -0.13 -3.93 -29.16
C PRO A 139 -1.56 -3.69 -29.69
N ALA A 140 -2.38 -4.72 -29.83
CA ALA A 140 -3.78 -4.62 -30.26
C ALA A 140 -4.78 -4.56 -29.08
N ALA A 141 -4.33 -4.83 -27.85
CA ALA A 141 -5.12 -4.82 -26.64
C ALA A 141 -4.23 -4.41 -25.46
N ASN A 142 -3.98 -3.11 -25.38
CA ASN A 142 -3.04 -2.51 -24.43
C ASN A 142 -3.74 -1.71 -23.32
N ARG A 143 -5.08 -1.78 -23.25
CA ARG A 143 -5.93 -0.95 -22.38
C ARG A 143 -6.92 -1.81 -21.61
N PHE A 144 -7.06 -1.52 -20.32
CA PHE A 144 -8.03 -2.15 -19.44
C PHE A 144 -8.82 -1.09 -18.69
N VAL A 145 -10.15 -1.21 -18.68
CA VAL A 145 -11.03 -0.40 -17.85
C VAL A 145 -11.48 -1.24 -16.67
N LEU A 146 -11.25 -0.75 -15.46
CA LEU A 146 -11.40 -1.49 -14.21
C LEU A 146 -12.14 -0.64 -13.19
N THR A 147 -13.05 -1.28 -12.43
CA THR A 147 -13.76 -0.63 -11.32
C THR A 147 -13.12 -1.06 -10.00
N ILE A 148 -12.57 -0.10 -9.27
CA ILE A 148 -11.92 -0.31 -7.97
C ILE A 148 -12.89 0.13 -6.86
N PRO A 149 -13.35 -0.78 -5.99
CA PRO A 149 -14.16 -0.40 -4.83
C PRO A 149 -13.31 0.30 -3.76
N ALA A 150 -13.95 1.09 -2.91
CA ALA A 150 -13.30 1.81 -1.83
C ALA A 150 -12.64 0.83 -0.85
N SER A 151 -11.37 1.07 -0.50
CA SER A 151 -10.57 0.15 0.31
C SER A 151 -11.19 -0.20 1.68
N GLY A 152 -11.95 0.72 2.28
CA GLY A 152 -12.65 0.48 3.54
C GLY A 152 -13.91 -0.38 3.45
N THR A 153 -14.27 -0.92 2.27
CA THR A 153 -15.56 -1.64 2.07
C THR A 153 -15.41 -3.12 1.73
N THR A 154 -14.25 -3.57 1.24
CA THR A 154 -14.01 -4.96 0.82
C THR A 154 -12.51 -5.24 0.82
N ASP A 155 -12.14 -6.52 0.96
CA ASP A 155 -10.79 -7.05 0.78
C ASP A 155 -10.38 -7.20 -0.71
N MET A 156 -11.30 -7.07 -1.66
CA MET A 156 -11.01 -7.02 -3.10
C MET A 156 -11.01 -5.58 -3.60
N ASN A 157 -9.94 -4.82 -3.35
CA ASN A 157 -10.00 -3.35 -3.44
C ASN A 157 -8.81 -2.69 -4.15
N MET A 158 -8.07 -3.45 -4.97
CA MET A 158 -6.90 -2.91 -5.65
C MET A 158 -6.70 -3.49 -7.05
N VAL A 159 -5.87 -2.80 -7.82
CA VAL A 159 -5.29 -3.29 -9.08
C VAL A 159 -3.78 -3.28 -8.93
N ILE A 160 -3.11 -4.33 -9.39
CA ILE A 160 -1.67 -4.49 -9.38
C ILE A 160 -1.20 -4.60 -10.82
N VAL A 161 -0.21 -3.80 -11.20
CA VAL A 161 0.38 -3.81 -12.54
C VAL A 161 1.87 -4.04 -12.42
N ASN A 162 2.35 -5.16 -12.98
CA ASN A 162 3.76 -5.53 -13.03
C ASN A 162 4.23 -5.73 -14.48
N MET A 163 4.60 -4.65 -15.16
CA MET A 163 5.12 -4.75 -16.54
C MET A 163 6.56 -5.25 -16.63
N GLY A 164 7.21 -5.42 -15.48
CA GLY A 164 8.53 -6.02 -15.38
C GLY A 164 8.49 -7.54 -15.46
N SER A 165 7.34 -8.19 -15.24
CA SER A 165 7.23 -9.65 -15.21
C SER A 165 6.35 -10.16 -16.36
N SER A 166 6.71 -11.30 -16.93
CA SER A 166 5.87 -11.96 -17.93
C SER A 166 4.61 -12.56 -17.29
N SER A 167 4.68 -13.01 -16.04
CA SER A 167 3.52 -13.57 -15.33
C SER A 167 3.62 -13.43 -13.80
N PRO A 168 2.55 -13.71 -13.04
CA PRO A 168 2.57 -13.60 -11.58
C PRO A 168 3.33 -14.75 -10.86
N GLN A 169 3.66 -15.83 -11.56
CA GLN A 169 4.26 -17.02 -10.97
C GLN A 169 5.73 -16.79 -10.59
N ALA A 170 6.18 -17.49 -9.54
CA ALA A 170 7.58 -17.51 -9.16
C ALA A 170 8.45 -18.06 -10.31
N GLY A 171 9.58 -17.41 -10.57
CA GLY A 171 10.50 -17.79 -11.65
C GLY A 171 10.13 -17.28 -13.04
N ALA A 172 9.04 -16.50 -13.17
CA ALA A 172 8.71 -15.82 -14.43
C ALA A 172 9.86 -14.92 -14.91
N SER A 173 10.02 -14.81 -16.23
CA SER A 173 10.98 -13.88 -16.84
C SER A 173 10.69 -12.46 -16.40
N PHE A 174 11.74 -11.74 -15.99
CA PHE A 174 11.59 -10.39 -15.47
C PHE A 174 12.68 -9.42 -15.95
N ILE A 175 12.36 -8.13 -15.90
CA ILE A 175 13.29 -7.01 -15.99
C ILE A 175 13.05 -6.04 -14.83
N THR A 176 14.01 -5.17 -14.55
CA THR A 176 13.82 -4.07 -13.61
C THR A 176 12.73 -3.12 -14.13
N TYR A 177 11.58 -3.15 -13.47
CA TYR A 177 10.48 -2.25 -13.73
C TYR A 177 9.67 -2.08 -12.45
N PRO A 178 9.20 -0.86 -12.14
CA PRO A 178 8.34 -0.65 -10.98
C PRO A 178 7.05 -1.46 -11.02
N LYS A 179 6.71 -2.12 -9.92
CA LYS A 179 5.37 -2.69 -9.72
C LYS A 179 4.45 -1.65 -9.09
N TYR A 180 3.30 -1.42 -9.71
CA TYR A 180 2.33 -0.42 -9.30
C TYR A 180 1.09 -1.04 -8.65
N PHE A 181 0.58 -0.34 -7.66
CA PHE A 181 -0.64 -0.67 -6.93
C PHE A 181 -1.59 0.52 -7.01
N LEU A 182 -2.81 0.29 -7.46
CA LEU A 182 -3.86 1.29 -7.55
C LEU A 182 -4.94 0.91 -6.53
N SER A 183 -5.38 1.87 -5.73
CA SER A 183 -6.50 1.72 -4.80
C SER A 183 -7.43 2.92 -4.85
N PHE A 184 -8.68 2.76 -4.43
CA PHE A 184 -9.61 3.86 -4.30
C PHE A 184 -9.91 4.12 -2.82
N ARG A 185 -9.75 5.37 -2.38
CA ARG A 185 -9.87 5.78 -0.99
C ARG A 185 -11.04 6.74 -0.82
N VAL A 186 -11.87 6.47 0.18
CA VAL A 186 -13.03 7.28 0.54
C VAL A 186 -12.92 7.61 2.01
N ARG A 187 -12.98 8.90 2.33
CA ARG A 187 -12.90 9.36 3.71
C ARG A 187 -14.19 9.06 4.43
N ASN A 188 -14.13 8.24 5.48
CA ASN A 188 -15.28 7.98 6.34
C ASN A 188 -15.40 9.06 7.42
N VAL A 189 -16.53 9.75 7.52
CA VAL A 189 -16.73 10.78 8.56
C VAL A 189 -17.21 10.19 9.90
N THR A 190 -17.49 8.89 9.92
CA THR A 190 -17.87 8.17 11.14
C THR A 190 -16.64 7.97 12.02
N PHE A 191 -16.80 8.26 13.30
CA PHE A 191 -15.79 8.04 14.32
C PHE A 191 -15.32 6.57 14.35
N GLY A 192 -14.02 6.34 14.29
CA GLY A 192 -13.44 4.98 14.23
C GLY A 192 -13.70 4.21 12.93
N GLY A 193 -14.40 4.81 11.95
CA GLY A 193 -14.64 4.17 10.66
C GLY A 193 -13.36 4.03 9.85
N TYR A 194 -13.28 2.99 9.00
CA TYR A 194 -12.18 2.80 8.05
C TYR A 194 -11.92 4.07 7.25
N ASP A 195 -10.65 4.49 7.17
CA ASP A 195 -10.22 5.71 6.47
C ASP A 195 -10.80 7.03 7.01
N SER A 196 -11.26 7.04 8.26
CA SER A 196 -11.67 8.28 8.95
C SER A 196 -10.53 9.26 9.21
N GLY A 197 -9.28 8.79 9.16
CA GLY A 197 -8.06 9.60 9.24
C GLY A 197 -7.68 10.31 7.95
N LEU A 198 -8.29 9.99 6.81
CA LEU A 198 -7.95 10.67 5.57
C LEU A 198 -8.31 12.16 5.64
N SER A 199 -7.47 12.99 5.03
CA SER A 199 -7.78 14.41 4.86
C SER A 199 -8.91 14.59 3.84
N ALA A 200 -9.58 15.74 3.86
CA ALA A 200 -10.62 16.04 2.87
C ALA A 200 -10.09 16.00 1.43
N ALA A 201 -8.80 16.28 1.23
CA ALA A 201 -8.16 16.28 -0.09
C ALA A 201 -8.00 14.86 -0.69
N ILE A 202 -8.10 13.82 0.13
CA ILE A 202 -7.95 12.40 -0.26
C ILE A 202 -9.31 11.68 -0.21
N ASN A 203 -10.41 12.42 -0.14
CA ASN A 203 -11.74 11.85 -0.25
C ASN A 203 -12.07 11.55 -1.73
N GLN A 204 -12.53 10.33 -2.00
CA GLN A 204 -12.87 9.87 -3.35
C GLN A 204 -11.68 10.02 -4.32
N ALA A 205 -10.52 9.51 -3.89
CA ALA A 205 -9.28 9.58 -4.64
C ALA A 205 -8.76 8.17 -4.96
N VAL A 206 -8.35 7.99 -6.22
CA VAL A 206 -7.46 6.91 -6.64
C VAL A 206 -6.04 7.23 -6.16
N VAL A 207 -5.40 6.28 -5.51
CA VAL A 207 -4.04 6.41 -5.00
C VAL A 207 -3.16 5.39 -5.68
N ILE A 208 -2.00 5.83 -6.16
CA ILE A 208 -1.01 5.01 -6.86
C ILE A 208 0.22 4.88 -5.98
N HIS A 209 0.58 3.65 -5.67
CA HIS A 209 1.81 3.30 -4.97
C HIS A 209 2.74 2.49 -5.86
N LYS A 210 4.04 2.63 -5.64
CA LYS A 210 5.08 1.73 -6.13
C LYS A 210 5.53 0.82 -4.98
N TYR A 211 5.64 -0.47 -5.26
CA TYR A 211 6.16 -1.45 -4.31
C TYR A 211 6.72 -2.68 -5.02
N ASP A 212 8.04 -2.89 -4.94
CA ASP A 212 8.72 -3.97 -5.66
C ASP A 212 8.84 -5.26 -4.84
N GLY A 213 8.35 -5.27 -3.60
CA GLY A 213 8.44 -6.42 -2.72
C GLY A 213 7.46 -7.55 -3.03
N THR A 214 7.50 -8.55 -2.16
CA THR A 214 6.79 -9.83 -2.19
C THR A 214 5.78 -9.91 -1.04
N MET A 215 4.89 -10.92 -1.06
CA MET A 215 4.02 -11.27 0.08
C MET A 215 4.80 -12.04 1.16
N ASN A 216 5.91 -11.47 1.62
CA ASN A 216 6.76 -12.07 2.65
C ASN A 216 6.97 -11.06 3.78
N ASP A 217 6.83 -11.52 5.02
CA ASP A 217 7.07 -10.72 6.22
C ASP A 217 8.56 -10.38 6.40
N ARG A 218 9.47 -11.06 5.71
CA ARG A 218 10.91 -10.78 5.69
C ARG A 218 11.36 -9.81 4.60
N ASP A 219 10.43 -9.28 3.81
CA ASP A 219 10.76 -8.34 2.75
C ASP A 219 11.09 -6.93 3.32
N ALA A 220 12.26 -6.39 3.02
CA ALA A 220 12.63 -5.05 3.49
C ALA A 220 12.09 -3.93 2.57
N SER A 221 11.30 -4.27 1.55
CA SER A 221 10.75 -3.30 0.61
C SER A 221 9.79 -2.34 1.30
N LYS A 222 9.81 -1.12 0.80
CA LYS A 222 9.00 0.00 1.27
C LYS A 222 7.93 0.36 0.22
N SER A 223 6.71 0.59 0.68
CA SER A 223 5.66 1.21 -0.14
C SER A 223 6.00 2.69 -0.35
N THR A 224 5.92 3.15 -1.60
CA THR A 224 6.13 4.55 -1.95
C THR A 224 4.89 5.09 -2.65
N LEU A 225 4.25 6.11 -2.07
CA LEU A 225 3.20 6.89 -2.70
C LEU A 225 3.77 7.64 -3.91
N VAL A 226 3.12 7.48 -5.05
CA VAL A 226 3.54 8.07 -6.33
C VAL A 226 2.60 9.22 -6.73
N ALA A 227 1.29 9.00 -6.63
CA ALA A 227 0.30 9.98 -7.02
C ALA A 227 -1.01 9.76 -6.26
N ILE A 228 -1.73 10.86 -6.03
CA ILE A 228 -3.10 10.88 -5.54
C ILE A 228 -3.94 11.60 -6.60
N GLY A 229 -4.98 10.95 -7.10
CA GLY A 229 -5.88 11.50 -8.10
C GLY A 229 -7.34 11.21 -7.82
N GLY A 230 -8.15 12.24 -7.66
CA GLY A 230 -9.61 12.13 -7.80
C GLY A 230 -9.98 12.41 -9.27
N PRO A 231 -10.80 13.44 -9.57
CA PRO A 231 -10.91 13.91 -10.94
C PRO A 231 -9.61 14.52 -11.49
N ARG A 232 -8.61 14.80 -10.62
CA ARG A 232 -7.30 15.35 -10.99
C ARG A 232 -6.19 14.76 -10.12
N PHE A 233 -5.09 14.34 -10.73
CA PHE A 233 -3.86 13.93 -10.06
C PHE A 233 -3.03 15.12 -9.57
N ASP A 234 -2.41 14.93 -8.40
CA ASP A 234 -1.40 15.83 -7.86
C ASP A 234 -0.09 15.81 -8.68
N SER A 235 0.30 14.63 -9.14
CA SER A 235 1.35 14.38 -10.14
C SER A 235 0.72 13.85 -11.43
N PHE A 236 0.70 14.66 -12.49
CA PHE A 236 -0.01 14.35 -13.73
C PHE A 236 0.90 14.48 -14.95
N ASP A 237 0.51 13.85 -16.07
CA ASP A 237 1.19 14.00 -17.35
C ASP A 237 0.77 15.33 -18.00
N PRO A 238 1.70 16.28 -18.26
CA PRO A 238 1.39 17.57 -18.89
C PRO A 238 0.73 17.46 -20.27
N ALA A 239 0.81 16.29 -20.92
CA ALA A 239 0.07 15.99 -22.15
C ALA A 239 -1.45 16.04 -21.97
N PHE A 240 -1.94 15.81 -20.75
CA PHE A 240 -3.35 15.69 -20.43
C PHE A 240 -3.76 16.88 -19.53
N PRO A 241 -4.19 18.01 -20.11
CA PRO A 241 -4.47 19.24 -19.35
C PRO A 241 -5.65 19.11 -18.38
N ALA A 242 -6.50 18.10 -18.55
CA ALA A 242 -7.54 17.74 -17.59
C ALA A 242 -6.96 17.22 -16.26
N ARG A 243 -5.68 16.82 -16.23
CA ARG A 243 -4.94 16.26 -15.09
C ARG A 243 -5.52 14.95 -14.57
N ASP A 244 -6.33 14.27 -15.37
CA ASP A 244 -6.96 12.99 -15.06
C ASP A 244 -6.06 11.78 -15.38
N VAL A 245 -4.86 12.02 -15.91
CA VAL A 245 -3.88 11.00 -16.29
C VAL A 245 -2.57 11.15 -15.53
N TRP A 246 -2.12 10.05 -14.94
CA TRP A 246 -0.76 9.85 -14.44
C TRP A 246 0.02 8.95 -15.40
N THR A 247 1.29 9.27 -15.63
CA THR A 247 2.21 8.49 -16.47
C THR A 247 3.42 8.07 -15.64
N GLY A 248 3.69 6.77 -15.63
CA GLY A 248 4.88 6.16 -15.03
C GLY A 248 6.13 6.27 -15.92
N PRO A 249 7.30 5.86 -15.41
CA PRO A 249 8.53 5.80 -16.19
C PRO A 249 8.39 4.81 -17.34
N PHE A 250 9.17 5.06 -18.39
CA PHE A 250 9.22 4.22 -19.57
C PHE A 250 10.54 3.44 -19.59
N THR A 251 10.45 2.11 -19.66
CA THR A 251 11.59 1.24 -19.94
C THR A 251 11.47 0.77 -21.39
N PRO A 252 12.54 0.77 -22.21
CA PRO A 252 12.45 0.30 -23.59
C PRO A 252 11.75 -1.05 -23.72
N PHE A 253 10.71 -1.10 -24.57
CA PHE A 253 9.98 -2.33 -24.83
C PHE A 253 10.87 -3.31 -25.60
N ASN A 254 10.95 -4.55 -25.11
CA ASN A 254 11.65 -5.64 -25.78
C ASN A 254 10.61 -6.58 -26.42
N SER A 255 10.54 -6.58 -27.75
CA SER A 255 9.58 -7.40 -28.51
C SER A 255 9.82 -8.91 -28.40
N THR A 256 11.05 -9.33 -28.13
CA THR A 256 11.41 -10.74 -27.98
C THR A 256 10.92 -11.29 -26.64
N SER A 257 11.09 -10.53 -25.56
CA SER A 257 10.63 -10.95 -24.22
C SER A 257 9.20 -10.51 -23.88
N GLY A 258 8.66 -9.53 -24.61
CA GLY A 258 7.37 -8.91 -24.32
C GLY A 258 7.37 -8.00 -23.09
N LEU A 259 8.52 -7.68 -22.50
CA LEU A 259 8.68 -6.92 -21.26
C LEU A 259 9.01 -5.43 -21.51
N GLY A 260 8.79 -4.59 -20.50
CA GLY A 260 9.06 -3.14 -20.56
C GLY A 260 7.86 -2.31 -21.04
N GLY A 261 8.12 -1.15 -21.62
CA GLY A 261 7.12 -0.14 -21.96
C GLY A 261 6.93 0.90 -20.86
N GLY A 262 5.85 1.67 -20.94
CA GLY A 262 5.42 2.62 -19.92
C GLY A 262 3.98 2.37 -19.47
N LEU A 263 3.61 2.85 -18.29
CA LEU A 263 2.26 2.70 -17.75
C LEU A 263 1.57 4.06 -17.72
N ARG A 264 0.33 4.12 -18.18
CA ARG A 264 -0.60 5.23 -17.97
C ARG A 264 -1.80 4.78 -17.16
N VAL A 265 -2.22 5.64 -16.24
CA VAL A 265 -3.43 5.46 -15.45
C VAL A 265 -4.30 6.69 -15.60
N LYS A 266 -5.51 6.50 -16.08
CA LYS A 266 -6.54 7.54 -16.21
C LYS A 266 -7.67 7.29 -15.23
N VAL A 267 -8.10 8.33 -14.51
CA VAL A 267 -9.35 8.27 -13.74
C VAL A 267 -10.51 8.60 -14.66
N VAL A 268 -11.36 7.62 -14.95
CA VAL A 268 -12.52 7.80 -15.84
C VAL A 268 -13.69 8.39 -15.08
N SER A 269 -13.94 7.89 -13.85
CA SER A 269 -14.95 8.44 -12.96
C SER A 269 -14.67 8.06 -11.50
N VAL A 270 -15.19 8.87 -10.59
CA VAL A 270 -15.19 8.60 -9.14
C VAL A 270 -16.61 8.67 -8.61
N GLY A 271 -16.97 7.73 -7.75
CA GLY A 271 -18.24 7.68 -7.05
C GLY A 271 -18.05 7.58 -5.54
N PRO A 272 -19.15 7.45 -4.77
CA PRO A 272 -19.08 7.39 -3.32
C PRO A 272 -18.46 6.09 -2.78
N SER A 273 -18.44 5.01 -3.57
CA SER A 273 -17.98 3.68 -3.13
C SER A 273 -17.02 3.00 -4.11
N SER A 274 -16.79 3.57 -5.29
CA SER A 274 -15.89 3.00 -6.29
C SER A 274 -15.38 4.08 -7.26
N ALA A 275 -14.25 3.80 -7.92
CA ALA A 275 -13.78 4.56 -9.07
C ALA A 275 -13.62 3.65 -10.28
N VAL A 276 -13.84 4.21 -11.47
CA VAL A 276 -13.47 3.56 -12.73
C VAL A 276 -12.14 4.15 -13.18
N VAL A 277 -11.16 3.27 -13.35
CA VAL A 277 -9.85 3.63 -13.87
C VAL A 277 -9.60 2.92 -15.19
N GLU A 278 -8.78 3.56 -16.01
CA GLU A 278 -8.24 2.96 -17.21
C GLU A 278 -6.74 2.84 -17.06
N VAL A 279 -6.24 1.64 -17.31
CA VAL A 279 -4.82 1.30 -17.26
C VAL A 279 -4.36 0.99 -18.67
N CYS A 280 -3.33 1.68 -19.14
CA CYS A 280 -2.85 1.57 -20.51
C CYS A 280 -1.33 1.35 -20.56
N ARG A 281 -0.89 0.34 -21.31
CA ARG A 281 0.53 0.06 -21.57
C ARG A 281 0.99 0.77 -22.83
N MET A 282 1.98 1.63 -22.70
CA MET A 282 2.69 2.26 -23.80
C MET A 282 3.83 1.36 -24.27
N TYR A 283 3.94 1.12 -25.57
CA TYR A 283 5.06 0.36 -26.19
C TYR A 283 6.15 1.29 -26.75
N SER A 284 5.86 2.58 -26.87
CA SER A 284 6.76 3.64 -27.30
C SER A 284 6.42 4.95 -26.61
N GLN A 285 7.38 5.87 -26.58
CA GLN A 285 7.16 7.27 -26.17
C GLN A 285 6.64 8.14 -27.33
N THR A 286 6.82 7.69 -28.57
CA THR A 286 6.42 8.38 -29.80
C THR A 286 5.02 7.95 -30.24
N GLU A 287 4.26 8.84 -30.88
CA GLU A 287 2.97 8.51 -31.50
C GLU A 287 3.18 7.66 -32.77
N GLY A 288 2.10 7.17 -33.37
CA GLY A 288 2.14 6.37 -34.61
C GLY A 288 2.62 4.93 -34.47
N LYS A 289 3.25 4.53 -33.36
CA LYS A 289 3.64 3.12 -33.14
C LYS A 289 2.45 2.27 -32.70
N PRO A 290 2.24 1.07 -33.31
CA PRO A 290 1.19 0.14 -32.90
C PRO A 290 1.19 -0.09 -31.38
N GLY A 291 0.01 -0.02 -30.76
CA GLY A 291 -0.15 -0.16 -29.32
C GLY A 291 0.33 1.01 -28.47
N SER A 292 0.77 2.13 -29.05
CA SER A 292 1.05 3.36 -28.27
C SER A 292 0.02 4.45 -28.51
N ALA A 293 -0.54 4.51 -29.73
CA ALA A 293 -1.58 5.47 -30.12
C ALA A 293 -2.80 5.45 -29.18
N GLU A 294 -3.24 4.27 -28.75
CA GLU A 294 -4.43 4.11 -27.91
C GLU A 294 -4.26 4.60 -26.46
N CYS A 295 -3.01 4.86 -26.04
CA CYS A 295 -2.72 5.42 -24.71
C CYS A 295 -2.46 6.94 -24.76
N GLN A 296 -2.60 7.59 -25.91
CA GLN A 296 -2.16 8.99 -26.11
C GLN A 296 -3.26 10.04 -25.87
N ALA A 297 -2.83 11.30 -25.77
CA ALA A 297 -3.69 12.46 -25.63
C ALA A 297 -4.26 12.95 -26.99
N ASN A 298 -4.13 12.17 -28.07
CA ASN A 298 -4.33 12.61 -29.45
C ASN A 298 -3.50 13.85 -29.81
N LEU A 299 -2.24 13.91 -29.33
CA LEU A 299 -1.31 15.02 -29.57
C LEU A 299 -0.09 14.47 -30.30
N ASP A 300 0.07 14.85 -31.57
CA ASP A 300 1.20 14.47 -32.44
C ASP A 300 2.54 14.82 -31.76
N ARG A 301 3.38 13.81 -31.55
CA ARG A 301 4.68 13.91 -30.85
C ARG A 301 5.82 13.30 -31.67
N ASP A 302 5.68 13.23 -32.99
CA ASP A 302 6.61 12.56 -33.90
C ASP A 302 7.78 13.47 -34.37
N TRP A 303 8.21 14.42 -33.54
CA TRP A 303 9.25 15.41 -33.87
C TRP A 303 10.68 14.88 -33.80
#